data_AF-A0A521UK88-F1
#
_entry.id   AF-A0A521UK88-F1
#
_cell.length_a   1.000
_cell.length_b   1.000
_cell.length_c   1.000
_cell.angle_alpha   90.00
_cell.angle_beta   90.00
_cell.angle_gamma   90.00
#
_symmetry.space_group_name_H-M   'P 1'
#
loop_
_entity.id
_entity.type
_entity.pdbx_description
1 polymer ?
#
loop_
_entity_poly.entity_id
_entity_poly.type
_entity_poly.pdbx_seq_one_letter_code
_entity_poly.pdbx_strand_id
1 'polypeptide(L)'
;MQPDAPQPSRSYAREWQIAAIASAATSAERRDRVLAYPDLVKRLTEPPFAISNPMRWNGWIPPRTLPRQACGPSCGRVRSCTLPEYAHATPINDSPVRTQLVEIAAEAYRRDVEERSA
;
A
#
# COMPACT_ATOMS: atom_id res chain seq x y z
N MET A 1 -32.83 2.21 5.40
CA MET A 1 -32.15 1.40 6.44
C MET A 1 -30.90 0.82 5.77
N GLN A 2 -29.78 1.55 5.81
CA GLN A 2 -28.52 1.00 5.30
C GLN A 2 -27.96 0.05 6.37
N PRO A 3 -27.48 -1.15 6.02
CA PRO A 3 -26.89 -2.04 7.01
C PRO A 3 -25.63 -1.37 7.57
N ASP A 4 -25.56 -1.26 8.90
CA ASP A 4 -24.35 -0.89 9.62
C ASP A 4 -23.21 -1.79 9.14
N ALA A 5 -22.29 -1.22 8.35
CA ALA A 5 -21.08 -1.91 7.97
C ALA A 5 -20.34 -2.29 9.26
N PRO A 6 -19.90 -3.55 9.43
CA PRO A 6 -19.25 -3.98 10.66
C PRO A 6 -18.03 -3.08 10.91
N GLN A 7 -18.13 -2.28 11.97
CA GLN A 7 -17.05 -1.40 12.40
C GLN A 7 -15.81 -2.27 12.63
N PRO A 8 -14.64 -1.96 12.03
CA PRO A 8 -13.48 -2.81 12.19
C PRO A 8 -13.15 -2.93 13.68
N SER A 9 -13.13 -4.14 14.23
CA SER A 9 -12.75 -4.39 15.62
C SER A 9 -11.29 -3.98 15.85
N ARG A 10 -10.93 -3.63 17.08
CA ARG A 10 -9.53 -3.29 17.47
C ARG A 10 -8.52 -4.40 17.10
N SER A 11 -8.97 -5.64 16.91
CA SER A 11 -8.14 -6.77 16.47
C SER A 11 -7.56 -6.56 15.06
N TYR A 12 -8.33 -5.99 14.13
CA TYR A 12 -7.88 -5.80 12.74
C TYR A 12 -6.70 -4.83 12.64
N ALA A 13 -6.72 -3.73 13.40
CA ALA A 13 -5.60 -2.78 13.43
C ALA A 13 -4.28 -3.44 13.88
N ARG A 14 -4.35 -4.41 14.81
CA ARG A 14 -3.18 -5.14 15.30
C ARG A 14 -2.62 -6.10 14.26
N GLU A 15 -3.47 -6.86 13.56
CA GLU A 15 -3.04 -7.79 12.49
C GLU A 15 -2.33 -7.04 11.35
N TRP A 16 -2.87 -5.89 10.96
CA TRP A 16 -2.26 -5.02 9.96
C TRP A 16 -0.92 -4.43 10.41
N GLN A 17 -0.81 -4.02 11.68
CA GLN A 17 0.46 -3.55 12.24
C GLN A 17 1.51 -4.68 12.30
N ILE A 18 1.12 -5.88 12.72
CA ILE A 18 2.01 -7.05 12.73
C ILE A 18 2.52 -7.35 11.33
N ALA A 19 1.64 -7.38 10.32
CA ALA A 19 2.03 -7.67 8.95
C ALA A 19 2.98 -6.60 8.37
N ALA A 20 2.73 -5.31 8.65
CA ALA A 20 3.59 -4.21 8.23
C ALA A 20 4.99 -4.31 8.86
N ILE A 21 5.08 -4.61 10.16
CA ILE A 21 6.34 -4.81 10.87
C ILE A 21 7.08 -6.03 10.30
N ALA A 22 6.38 -7.17 10.16
CA ALA A 22 6.97 -8.41 9.66
C ALA A 22 7.54 -8.26 8.25
N SER A 23 6.99 -7.36 7.45
CA SER A 23 7.40 -7.15 6.07
C SER A 23 8.35 -5.97 5.88
N ALA A 24 8.87 -5.38 6.96
CA ALA A 24 9.69 -4.17 6.89
C ALA A 24 10.92 -4.35 6.01
N ALA A 25 11.66 -5.46 6.16
CA ALA A 25 12.86 -5.76 5.36
C ALA A 25 12.52 -5.88 3.87
N THR A 26 11.54 -6.71 3.51
CA THR A 26 11.11 -6.87 2.12
C THR A 26 10.53 -5.57 1.53
N SER A 27 9.92 -4.73 2.37
CA SER A 27 9.39 -3.43 1.94
C SER A 27 10.51 -2.44 1.65
N ALA A 28 11.57 -2.40 2.47
CA ALA A 28 12.76 -1.61 2.22
C ALA A 28 13.43 -2.01 0.89
N GLU A 29 13.64 -3.30 0.66
CA GLU A 29 14.20 -3.77 -0.62
C GLU A 29 13.32 -3.40 -1.83
N ARG A 30 11.99 -3.54 -1.72
CA ARG A 30 11.08 -3.13 -2.80
C ARG A 30 11.19 -1.64 -3.10
N ARG A 31 11.24 -0.83 -2.04
CA ARG A 31 11.40 0.62 -2.17
C ARG A 31 12.70 0.92 -2.92
N ASP A 32 13.82 0.34 -2.50
CA ASP A 32 15.11 0.65 -3.08
C ASP A 32 15.19 0.27 -4.57
N ARG A 33 14.64 -0.89 -4.95
CA ARG A 33 14.52 -1.30 -6.35
C ARG A 33 13.70 -0.31 -7.18
N VAL A 34 12.53 0.10 -6.70
CA VAL A 34 11.66 1.04 -7.45
C VAL A 34 12.30 2.42 -7.56
N LEU A 35 12.94 2.90 -6.49
CA LEU A 35 13.59 4.21 -6.50
C LEU A 35 14.82 4.27 -7.41
N ALA A 36 15.40 3.13 -7.78
CA ALA A 36 16.47 3.05 -8.77
C ALA A 36 16.00 3.41 -10.19
N TYR A 37 14.70 3.31 -10.49
CA TYR A 37 14.14 3.52 -11.83
C TYR A 37 13.28 4.80 -11.89
N PRO A 38 13.76 5.90 -12.51
CA PRO A 38 13.05 7.18 -12.52
C PRO A 38 11.64 7.15 -13.12
N ASP A 39 11.39 6.28 -14.10
CA ASP A 39 10.06 6.10 -14.70
C ASP A 39 9.07 5.45 -13.71
N LEU A 40 9.54 4.49 -12.91
CA LEU A 40 8.71 3.86 -11.87
C LEU A 40 8.45 4.81 -10.70
N VAL A 41 9.44 5.63 -10.35
CA VAL A 41 9.28 6.73 -9.38
C VAL A 41 8.19 7.70 -9.83
N LYS A 42 8.19 8.08 -11.11
CA LYS A 42 7.15 8.94 -11.69
C LYS A 42 5.76 8.30 -11.58
N ARG A 43 5.63 6.99 -11.88
CA ARG A 43 4.36 6.26 -11.79
C ARG A 43 3.77 6.25 -10.38
N LEU A 44 4.58 6.33 -9.31
CA LEU A 44 4.07 6.45 -7.93
C LEU A 44 3.31 7.77 -7.70
N THR A 45 3.67 8.83 -8.43
CA THR A 45 3.05 10.15 -8.33
C THR A 45 1.81 10.30 -9.20
N GLU A 46 1.50 9.28 -10.00
CA GLU A 46 0.34 9.24 -10.90
C GLU A 46 -0.84 8.50 -10.23
N PRO A 47 -2.10 8.86 -10.56
CA PRO A 47 -3.26 8.09 -10.13
C PRO A 47 -3.13 6.61 -10.53
N PRO A 48 -3.66 5.66 -9.74
CA PRO A 48 -4.53 5.87 -8.56
C PRO A 48 -3.82 6.18 -7.22
N PHE A 49 -2.50 5.95 -7.06
CA PHE A 49 -1.80 6.17 -5.79
C PHE A 49 -1.48 7.66 -5.55
N ALA A 50 -0.95 8.34 -6.57
CA ALA A 50 -0.72 9.79 -6.58
C ALA A 50 -0.03 10.35 -5.32
N ILE A 51 1.06 9.72 -4.85
CA ILE A 51 1.79 10.24 -3.69
C ILE A 51 2.54 11.53 -4.05
N SER A 52 2.45 12.54 -3.19
CA SER A 52 3.07 13.86 -3.42
C SER A 52 4.60 13.84 -3.41
N ASN A 53 5.20 12.91 -2.67
CA ASN A 53 6.64 12.71 -2.64
C ASN A 53 6.94 11.21 -2.69
N PRO A 54 7.46 10.68 -3.81
CA PRO A 54 7.71 9.25 -3.95
C PRO A 54 8.78 8.72 -2.97
N MET A 55 9.66 9.58 -2.46
CA MET A 55 10.67 9.19 -1.45
C MET A 55 10.05 8.80 -0.11
N ARG A 56 8.80 9.23 0.15
CA ARG A 56 8.03 8.85 1.36
C ARG A 56 7.39 7.47 1.25
N TRP A 57 7.37 6.87 0.06
CA TRP A 57 6.89 5.51 -0.08
C TRP A 57 7.88 4.54 0.57
N ASN A 58 7.39 3.70 1.47
CA ASN A 58 8.20 2.76 2.26
C ASN A 58 8.26 1.35 1.67
N GLY A 59 7.74 1.16 0.44
CA GLY A 59 7.69 -0.13 -0.24
C GLY A 59 6.65 -1.12 0.32
N TRP A 60 5.82 -0.70 1.28
CA TRP A 60 4.74 -1.52 1.80
C TRP A 60 3.63 -1.67 0.78
N ILE A 61 3.19 -2.90 0.58
CA ILE A 61 2.04 -3.24 -0.26
C ILE A 61 1.07 -4.04 0.61
N PRO A 62 -0.17 -3.57 0.80
CA PRO A 62 -1.21 -4.29 1.52
C PRO A 62 -1.39 -5.74 1.02
N PRO A 63 -1.20 -6.77 1.85
CA PRO A 63 -1.47 -8.15 1.47
C PRO A 63 -2.97 -8.42 1.37
N ARG A 64 -3.36 -9.29 0.43
CA ARG A 64 -4.77 -9.71 0.25
C ARG A 64 -5.30 -10.59 1.38
N THR A 65 -4.40 -11.23 2.12
CA THR A 65 -4.72 -12.15 3.22
C THR A 65 -5.18 -11.43 4.48
N LEU A 66 -4.96 -10.11 4.59
CA LEU A 66 -5.45 -9.34 5.72
C LEU A 66 -6.93 -9.01 5.57
N PRO A 67 -7.66 -8.87 6.68
CA PRO A 67 -9.06 -8.46 6.67
C PRO A 67 -9.25 -7.16 5.90
N ARG A 68 -10.35 -7.10 5.13
CA ARG A 68 -10.73 -5.94 4.32
C ARG A 68 -10.73 -4.70 5.19
N GLN A 69 -9.79 -3.81 4.93
CA GLN A 69 -9.69 -2.54 5.61
C GLN A 69 -9.80 -1.44 4.57
N ALA A 70 -10.72 -0.52 4.80
CA ALA A 70 -10.85 0.75 4.10
C ALA A 70 -9.53 1.53 3.95
N CYS A 71 -8.62 1.31 4.89
CA CYS A 71 -7.54 2.19 5.24
C CYS A 71 -6.32 1.37 5.71
N GLY A 72 -5.11 1.79 5.38
CA GLY A 72 -3.89 1.09 5.85
C GLY A 72 -3.63 1.25 7.35
N PRO A 73 -2.63 0.56 7.93
CA PRO A 73 -2.29 0.64 9.36
C PRO A 73 -1.82 2.04 9.80
N SER A 74 -1.32 2.84 8.86
CA SER A 74 -0.95 4.24 9.05
C SER A 74 -2.14 5.20 9.04
N CYS A 75 -3.28 4.78 8.49
CA CYS A 75 -4.54 5.42 8.78
C CYS A 75 -4.99 4.91 10.15
N GLY A 76 -4.32 5.43 11.18
CA GLY A 76 -4.85 5.35 12.52
C GLY A 76 -6.30 5.80 12.46
N ARG A 77 -7.18 5.14 13.21
CA ARG A 77 -8.49 5.70 13.53
C ARG A 77 -8.29 6.92 14.46
N VAL A 78 -7.42 7.85 14.06
CA VAL A 78 -7.35 9.19 14.61
C VAL A 78 -8.66 9.83 14.26
N ARG A 79 -9.23 10.55 15.22
CA ARG A 79 -10.44 11.37 15.07
C ARG A 79 -10.35 12.43 13.96
N SER A 80 -9.29 12.41 13.13
CA SER A 80 -8.89 13.38 12.13
C SER A 80 -8.71 12.80 10.73
N CYS A 81 -9.13 11.56 10.44
CA CYS A 81 -9.24 11.12 9.04
C CYS A 81 -10.34 11.97 8.38
N THR A 82 -9.95 12.86 7.46
CA THR A 82 -10.85 13.77 6.75
C THR A 82 -11.44 13.14 5.49
N LEU A 83 -11.08 11.89 5.17
CA LEU A 83 -11.68 11.18 4.05
C LEU A 83 -13.14 10.84 4.38
N PRO A 84 -14.07 11.13 3.46
CA PRO A 84 -15.49 10.86 3.67
C PRO A 84 -15.74 9.35 3.76
N GLU A 85 -16.79 8.95 4.48
CA GLU A 85 -17.09 7.55 4.80
C GLU A 85 -17.20 6.63 3.56
N TYR A 86 -17.65 7.15 2.42
CA TYR A 86 -17.67 6.41 1.15
C TYR A 86 -16.27 6.15 0.57
N ALA A 87 -15.27 6.97 0.89
CA ALA A 87 -13.88 6.73 0.51
C ALA A 87 -13.25 5.59 1.33
N HIS A 88 -13.89 5.19 2.43
CA HIS A 88 -13.58 3.99 3.20
C HIS A 88 -14.29 2.73 2.65
N ALA A 89 -15.12 2.84 1.61
CA ALA A 89 -15.91 1.70 1.12
C ALA A 89 -15.10 0.67 0.33
N THR A 90 -13.95 1.06 -0.25
CA THR A 90 -13.12 0.13 -1.02
C THR A 90 -12.00 -0.43 -0.15
N PRO A 91 -11.94 -1.75 0.06
CA PRO A 91 -10.85 -2.37 0.79
C PRO A 91 -9.51 -2.07 0.10
N ILE A 92 -8.53 -1.51 0.84
CA ILE A 92 -7.23 -1.13 0.29
C ILE A 92 -6.49 -2.33 -0.32
N ASN A 93 -6.72 -3.53 0.21
CA ASN A 93 -6.20 -4.79 -0.28
C ASN A 93 -6.78 -5.25 -1.63
N ASP A 94 -7.91 -4.67 -2.07
CA ASP A 94 -8.55 -4.94 -3.36
C ASP A 94 -8.62 -3.66 -4.24
N SER A 95 -8.00 -2.57 -3.80
CA SER A 95 -8.07 -1.27 -4.46
C SER A 95 -7.21 -1.19 -5.73
N PRO A 96 -7.56 -0.31 -6.70
CA PRO A 96 -6.69 0.05 -7.81
C PRO A 96 -5.30 0.55 -7.37
N VAL A 97 -5.21 1.19 -6.19
CA VAL A 97 -3.94 1.60 -5.58
C VAL A 97 -3.03 0.41 -5.37
N ARG A 98 -3.53 -0.67 -4.77
CA ARG A 98 -2.72 -1.88 -4.57
C ARG A 98 -2.28 -2.47 -5.90
N THR A 99 -3.17 -2.54 -6.90
CA THR A 99 -2.84 -3.05 -8.23
C THR A 99 -1.66 -2.27 -8.82
N GLN A 100 -1.73 -0.94 -8.82
CA GLN A 100 -0.63 -0.10 -9.29
C GLN A 100 0.68 -0.34 -8.53
N LEU A 101 0.64 -0.42 -7.19
CA LEU A 101 1.83 -0.68 -6.38
C LEU A 101 2.46 -2.05 -6.67
N VAL A 102 1.63 -3.08 -6.88
CA VAL A 102 2.09 -4.43 -7.26
C VAL A 102 2.74 -4.40 -8.64
N GLU A 103 2.14 -3.74 -9.62
CA GLU A 103 2.70 -3.62 -10.97
C GLU A 103 4.05 -2.89 -10.98
N ILE A 104 4.13 -1.77 -10.27
CA ILE A 104 5.38 -0.99 -10.13
C ILE A 104 6.47 -1.84 -9.47
N ALA A 105 6.15 -2.52 -8.37
CA ALA A 105 7.12 -3.34 -7.65
C ALA A 105 7.56 -4.58 -8.46
N ALA A 106 6.63 -5.21 -9.18
CA ALA A 106 6.93 -6.35 -10.05
C ALA A 106 7.85 -5.92 -11.20
N GLU A 107 7.58 -4.78 -11.82
CA GLU A 107 8.42 -4.23 -12.89
C GLU A 107 9.84 -3.92 -12.41
N ALA A 108 9.97 -3.25 -11.26
CA ALA A 108 11.28 -2.98 -10.67
C ALA A 108 12.06 -4.27 -10.37
N TYR A 109 11.38 -5.32 -9.90
CA TYR A 109 12.00 -6.61 -9.65
C TYR A 109 12.47 -7.29 -10.94
N ARG A 110 11.68 -7.24 -12.02
CA ARG A 110 12.08 -7.81 -13.32
C ARG A 110 13.38 -7.17 -13.83
N ARG A 111 13.44 -5.83 -13.83
CA ARG A 111 14.64 -5.08 -14.28
C ARG A 111 15.86 -5.36 -13.40
N ASP A 112 15.69 -5.39 -12.08
CA ASP A 112 16.77 -5.71 -11.13
C ASP A 112 17.34 -7.12 -11.39
N VAL A 113 16.49 -8.10 -11.70
CA VAL A 113 16.94 -9.46 -12.05
C VAL A 113 17.66 -9.49 -13.40
N GLU A 114 17.15 -8.79 -14.42
CA GLU A 114 17.76 -8.72 -15.75
C GLU A 114 19.13 -8.03 -15.70
N GLU A 115 19.24 -6.88 -15.04
CA GLU A 115 20.49 -6.12 -14.89
C GLU A 115 21.56 -6.88 -14.09
N ARG A 116 21.16 -7.71 -13.11
CA ARG A 116 22.09 -8.55 -12.35
C ARG A 116 22.54 -9.81 -13.09
N SER A 117 21.85 -10.17 -14.16
CA SER A 117 22.15 -11.36 -14.97
C SER A 117 22.93 -11.03 -16.26
N ALA A 118 23.08 -9.74 -16.57
CA ALA A 118 23.86 -9.20 -17.69
C ALA A 118 25.32 -8.94 -17.30
#